data_AF-A0A1Z5T2A4-F1
#
_entry.id   AF-A0A1Z5T2A4-F1
#
_cell.length_a   1.000
_cell.length_b   1.000
_cell.length_c   1.000
_cell.angle_alpha   90.00
_cell.angle_beta   90.00
_cell.angle_gamma   90.00
#
_symmetry.space_group_name_H-M   'P 1'
#
loop_
_entity.id
_entity.type
_entity.pdbx_description
1 polymer ?
#
loop_
_entity_poly.entity_id
_entity_poly.type
_entity_poly.pdbx_seq_one_letter_code
_entity_poly.pdbx_strand_id
1 'polypeptide(L)'
;MLIFCGTWAAATVLLLRTVAADEYTAWASVIFSRGGERTPEVLGHLPTVLTSLGAQQMYQSGSFFRNRYITSSLDLMSSDNDDTTLQDFSPESIDPLQLYVAALDDQWTLASAQAFMQGFYPPYTLNDSIAESLESSQMIANGSYIDYPLDGYQYPRIHAFSSADVEFPYLGGSLSCPAFNKQALDYRDSKDFRDTQAESKSMYEAIGEPLLSDTLVEGAWDFYNAYAIYDYINYRNTHNRSTATLLEEPQYNGGASNSSSMDRLRWYADQQQYAQLGNLDAANAFAADTPSWPGDVSGSISTIAGNMLAAKLLGQLQLAIQFRAQMYKLSVLFGDFEPLLSFFALNELPERNVNFYGLPDFGSTAVLELFSWTNDTGGGASFPTSTDDLYVRFWFRNGTQDSNEYDNRVFRQYGLFNRGPSQMDMSWAEFERGMYRILLPSMGDWCLQCGAHNVFCSAWNSSLSVASTATATTTSSSGSPSLRLAPAVAGVIGAVVALVVAGLIFTAVMLLGGVRLRRVEKNHKSDLGGFKGSQKLASDRDLTVPKGGAIGATVERSDASPTNQMGHERVGSWEMKQADSAQRMDAEAMPTSRRSSMEDDERVNPFRDPVRADERV
;
A
#
# COMPACT_ATOMS: atom_id res chain seq x y z
N MET A 1 -18.27 12.67 -87.80
CA MET A 1 -16.93 12.46 -87.21
C MET A 1 -16.98 13.01 -85.80
N LEU A 2 -17.44 12.19 -84.86
CA LEU A 2 -17.65 12.53 -83.44
C LEU A 2 -16.60 11.78 -82.64
N ILE A 3 -15.72 12.54 -81.99
CA ILE A 3 -14.64 12.03 -81.15
C ILE A 3 -15.24 11.70 -79.78
N PHE A 4 -15.31 10.41 -79.44
CA PHE A 4 -15.62 9.96 -78.08
C PHE A 4 -14.33 10.01 -77.24
N CYS A 5 -14.33 10.87 -76.23
CA CYS A 5 -13.31 10.89 -75.19
C CYS A 5 -13.71 9.85 -74.12
N GLY A 6 -12.98 8.75 -74.03
CA GLY A 6 -13.17 7.73 -73.00
C GLY A 6 -12.35 8.06 -71.76
N THR A 7 -13.00 8.51 -70.70
CA THR A 7 -12.39 8.66 -69.37
C THR A 7 -12.29 7.29 -68.69
N TRP A 8 -11.07 6.86 -68.38
CA TRP A 8 -10.82 5.68 -67.55
C TRP A 8 -10.96 6.10 -66.07
N ALA A 9 -12.04 5.69 -65.42
CA ALA A 9 -12.16 5.77 -63.97
C ALA A 9 -11.41 4.58 -63.35
N ALA A 10 -10.22 4.82 -62.80
CA ALA A 10 -9.54 3.85 -61.96
C ALA A 10 -10.26 3.81 -60.60
N ALA A 11 -11.01 2.74 -60.34
CA ALA A 11 -11.57 2.47 -59.02
C ALA A 11 -10.43 2.01 -58.09
N THR A 12 -9.93 2.91 -57.26
CA THR A 12 -9.00 2.58 -56.18
C THR A 12 -9.80 1.86 -55.09
N VAL A 13 -9.72 0.54 -55.05
CA VAL A 13 -10.21 -0.25 -53.91
C VAL A 13 -9.30 0.04 -52.73
N LEU A 14 -9.74 0.92 -51.83
CA LEU A 14 -9.19 1.07 -50.49
C LEU A 14 -9.49 -0.22 -49.73
N LEU A 15 -8.54 -1.15 -49.72
CA LEU A 15 -8.52 -2.23 -48.75
C LEU A 15 -8.30 -1.57 -47.38
N LEU A 16 -9.37 -1.37 -46.61
CA LEU A 16 -9.23 -1.21 -45.16
C LEU A 16 -8.57 -2.49 -44.64
N ARG A 17 -7.27 -2.42 -44.36
CA ARG A 17 -6.65 -3.37 -43.45
C ARG A 17 -7.27 -3.11 -42.09
N THR A 18 -8.24 -3.94 -41.70
CA THR A 18 -8.51 -4.16 -40.29
C THR A 18 -7.19 -4.65 -39.69
N VAL A 19 -6.51 -3.80 -38.93
CA VAL A 19 -5.44 -4.25 -38.04
C VAL A 19 -6.14 -5.20 -37.07
N ALA A 20 -5.87 -6.50 -37.17
CA ALA A 20 -6.27 -7.42 -36.11
C ALA A 20 -5.63 -6.87 -34.83
N ALA A 21 -6.42 -6.63 -33.79
CA ALA A 21 -5.87 -6.38 -32.48
C ALA A 21 -5.04 -7.63 -32.12
N ASP A 22 -3.75 -7.45 -31.83
CA ASP A 22 -2.93 -8.56 -31.37
C ASP A 22 -3.55 -9.07 -30.06
N GLU A 23 -3.93 -10.35 -30.05
CA GLU A 23 -4.52 -10.99 -28.87
C GLU A 23 -3.43 -11.17 -27.82
N TYR A 24 -3.76 -10.96 -26.54
CA TYR A 24 -2.82 -11.08 -25.44
C TYR A 24 -3.47 -11.70 -24.22
N THR A 25 -2.65 -12.34 -23.38
CA THR A 25 -3.05 -12.83 -22.06
C THR A 25 -2.34 -12.04 -20.97
N ALA A 26 -3.11 -11.44 -20.06
CA ALA A 26 -2.58 -10.78 -18.88
C ALA A 26 -2.37 -11.79 -17.73
N TRP A 27 -1.16 -11.83 -17.18
CA TRP A 27 -0.76 -12.81 -16.17
C TRP A 27 -0.76 -12.24 -14.77
N ALA A 28 -0.25 -11.03 -14.62
CA ALA A 28 -0.15 -10.37 -13.33
C ALA A 28 -0.19 -8.86 -13.46
N SER A 29 -0.58 -8.19 -12.37
CA SER A 29 -0.60 -6.73 -12.28
C SER A 29 -0.08 -6.25 -10.93
N VAL A 30 0.64 -5.13 -10.95
CA VAL A 30 1.06 -4.41 -9.74
C VAL A 30 0.53 -3.00 -9.82
N ILE A 31 -0.29 -2.64 -8.84
CA ILE A 31 -0.91 -1.33 -8.69
C ILE A 31 -0.25 -0.62 -7.52
N PHE A 32 0.24 0.59 -7.74
CA PHE A 32 0.45 1.56 -6.68
C PHE A 32 -0.68 2.59 -6.71
N SER A 33 -1.40 2.72 -5.61
CA SER A 33 -2.50 3.67 -5.45
C SER A 33 -2.14 4.73 -4.43
N ARG A 34 -2.32 6.00 -4.83
CA ARG A 34 -2.50 7.07 -3.85
C ARG A 34 -3.77 6.78 -3.06
N GLY A 35 -3.75 7.00 -1.75
CA GLY A 35 -4.95 6.88 -0.91
C GLY A 35 -6.06 7.86 -1.32
N GLY A 36 -7.23 7.68 -0.71
CA GLY A 36 -8.37 8.56 -0.90
C GLY A 36 -8.18 9.89 -0.19
N GLU A 37 -9.09 10.83 -0.47
CA GLU A 37 -9.13 12.11 0.21
C GLU A 37 -9.17 11.96 1.74
N ARG A 38 -8.33 12.72 2.41
CA ARG A 38 -8.10 12.68 3.84
C ARG A 38 -8.16 14.09 4.42
N THR A 39 -8.39 14.17 5.73
CA THR A 39 -8.27 15.46 6.43
C THR A 39 -6.85 16.01 6.27
N PRO A 40 -6.66 17.34 6.09
CA PRO A 40 -5.35 17.92 5.83
C PRO A 40 -4.39 17.82 7.02
N GLU A 41 -3.11 17.54 6.75
CA GLU A 41 -2.08 17.41 7.78
C GLU A 41 -1.79 18.73 8.50
N VAL A 42 -1.96 19.86 7.80
CA VAL A 42 -1.68 21.21 8.35
C VAL A 42 -2.54 21.53 9.58
N LEU A 43 -3.65 20.81 9.79
CA LEU A 43 -4.45 20.96 10.98
C LEU A 43 -3.65 20.62 12.23
N GLY A 44 -2.78 19.59 12.22
CA GLY A 44 -1.80 19.26 13.27
C GLY A 44 -2.35 18.91 14.66
N HIS A 45 -3.49 19.48 15.07
CA HIS A 45 -4.23 19.23 16.31
C HIS A 45 -5.30 18.15 16.14
N LEU A 46 -5.61 17.77 14.90
CA LEU A 46 -6.49 16.67 14.55
C LEU A 46 -5.67 15.57 13.86
N PRO A 47 -5.92 14.29 14.18
CA PRO A 47 -5.32 13.19 13.43
C PRO A 47 -5.75 13.24 11.97
N THR A 48 -4.78 13.00 11.08
CA THR A 48 -5.02 12.81 9.65
C THR A 48 -5.79 11.50 9.43
N VAL A 49 -7.02 11.60 8.95
CA VAL A 49 -7.90 10.43 8.73
C VAL A 49 -8.56 10.45 7.35
N LEU A 50 -8.85 9.25 6.82
CA LEU A 50 -9.62 9.08 5.59
C LEU A 50 -11.03 9.66 5.77
N THR A 51 -11.50 10.45 4.81
CA THR A 51 -12.89 10.93 4.84
C THR A 51 -13.85 9.93 4.23
N SER A 52 -15.16 10.16 4.39
CA SER A 52 -16.17 9.39 3.67
C SER A 52 -16.08 9.56 2.16
N LEU A 53 -15.68 10.74 1.67
CA LEU A 53 -15.44 10.97 0.25
C LEU A 53 -14.22 10.18 -0.23
N GLY A 54 -13.12 10.20 0.53
CA GLY A 54 -11.94 9.39 0.24
C GLY A 54 -12.24 7.90 0.22
N ALA A 55 -13.01 7.40 1.18
CA ALA A 55 -13.46 6.01 1.18
C ALA A 55 -14.27 5.65 -0.08
N GLN A 56 -15.18 6.53 -0.52
CA GLN A 56 -15.95 6.34 -1.75
C GLN A 56 -15.07 6.34 -3.01
N GLN A 57 -14.06 7.22 -3.06
CA GLN A 57 -13.08 7.24 -4.15
C GLN A 57 -12.35 5.89 -4.23
N MET A 58 -11.86 5.39 -3.09
CA MET A 58 -11.14 4.12 -3.05
C MET A 58 -12.04 2.93 -3.39
N TYR A 59 -13.27 2.90 -2.90
CA TYR A 59 -14.28 1.91 -3.28
C TYR A 59 -14.52 1.90 -4.80
N GLN A 60 -14.70 3.07 -5.42
CA GLN A 60 -14.85 3.19 -6.87
C GLN A 60 -13.61 2.73 -7.64
N SER A 61 -12.41 3.01 -7.11
CA SER A 61 -11.16 2.51 -7.68
C SER A 61 -11.09 0.98 -7.65
N GLY A 62 -11.45 0.37 -6.50
CA GLY A 62 -11.54 -1.08 -6.38
C GLY A 62 -12.54 -1.69 -7.36
N SER A 63 -13.74 -1.12 -7.46
CA SER A 63 -14.77 -1.58 -8.41
C SER A 63 -14.32 -1.46 -9.87
N PHE A 64 -13.59 -0.40 -10.23
CA PHE A 64 -13.00 -0.25 -11.56
C PHE A 64 -12.04 -1.40 -11.88
N PHE A 65 -11.12 -1.73 -10.97
CA PHE A 65 -10.18 -2.84 -11.18
C PHE A 65 -10.84 -4.21 -11.10
N ARG A 66 -11.92 -4.38 -10.34
CA ARG A 66 -12.73 -5.60 -10.37
C ARG A 66 -13.23 -5.85 -11.79
N ASN A 67 -13.90 -4.87 -12.39
CA ASN A 67 -14.44 -4.99 -13.74
C ASN A 67 -13.34 -5.27 -14.78
N ARG A 68 -12.14 -4.69 -14.59
CA ARG A 68 -11.00 -4.92 -15.48
C ARG A 68 -10.44 -6.34 -15.35
N TYR A 69 -10.15 -6.78 -14.12
CA TYR A 69 -9.32 -7.97 -13.88
C TYR A 69 -10.09 -9.25 -13.57
N ILE A 70 -11.34 -9.13 -13.13
CA ILE A 70 -12.22 -10.26 -12.81
C ILE A 70 -13.30 -10.36 -13.88
N THR A 71 -13.31 -11.46 -14.62
CA THR A 71 -14.42 -11.81 -15.50
C THR A 71 -15.61 -12.22 -14.64
N SER A 72 -16.75 -11.53 -14.73
CA SER A 72 -17.98 -12.09 -14.17
C SER A 72 -18.49 -13.21 -15.10
N SER A 73 -19.12 -14.24 -14.54
CA SER A 73 -19.76 -15.30 -15.35
C SER A 73 -20.85 -14.77 -16.31
N LEU A 74 -21.30 -13.52 -16.11
CA LEU A 74 -22.27 -12.82 -16.95
C LEU A 74 -21.62 -12.09 -18.14
N ASP A 75 -20.34 -11.71 -18.05
CA ASP A 75 -19.60 -11.01 -19.13
C ASP A 75 -19.13 -11.95 -20.24
N LEU A 76 -19.21 -13.28 -20.03
CA LEU A 76 -19.03 -14.28 -21.08
C LEU A 76 -20.09 -14.17 -22.21
N MET A 77 -21.08 -13.28 -22.07
CA MET A 77 -22.11 -12.98 -23.07
C MET A 77 -21.97 -11.60 -23.73
N SER A 78 -21.05 -10.74 -23.29
CA SER A 78 -20.79 -9.43 -23.90
C SER A 78 -19.52 -9.46 -24.74
N SER A 79 -19.69 -9.35 -26.06
CA SER A 79 -18.63 -9.32 -27.06
C SER A 79 -17.97 -7.94 -27.21
N ASP A 80 -17.71 -7.24 -26.10
CA ASP A 80 -16.94 -5.99 -26.13
C ASP A 80 -15.46 -6.33 -25.90
N ASN A 81 -14.67 -6.16 -26.96
CA ASN A 81 -13.33 -6.73 -27.13
C ASN A 81 -12.20 -5.98 -26.36
N ASP A 82 -12.41 -5.56 -25.11
CA ASP A 82 -11.37 -4.85 -24.35
C ASP A 82 -11.20 -5.31 -22.89
N ASP A 83 -11.65 -6.53 -22.58
CA ASP A 83 -11.57 -7.09 -21.22
C ASP A 83 -10.19 -7.66 -20.91
N THR A 84 -9.35 -6.82 -20.28
CA THR A 84 -8.03 -7.20 -19.76
C THR A 84 -8.13 -8.04 -18.48
N THR A 85 -8.72 -9.24 -18.57
CA THR A 85 -8.89 -10.13 -17.41
C THR A 85 -7.58 -10.81 -17.03
N LEU A 86 -7.34 -10.98 -15.72
CA LEU A 86 -6.17 -11.74 -15.26
C LEU A 86 -6.46 -13.23 -15.39
N GLN A 87 -5.59 -13.93 -16.12
CA GLN A 87 -5.75 -15.35 -16.38
C GLN A 87 -5.89 -16.14 -15.08
N ASP A 88 -6.97 -16.93 -14.96
CA ASP A 88 -7.31 -17.77 -13.80
C ASP A 88 -7.27 -17.03 -12.45
N PHE A 89 -7.71 -15.77 -12.41
CA PHE A 89 -7.83 -15.01 -11.17
C PHE A 89 -9.17 -15.31 -10.48
N SER A 90 -9.16 -15.48 -9.15
CA SER A 90 -10.35 -15.90 -8.41
C SER A 90 -11.47 -14.85 -8.50
N PRO A 91 -12.65 -15.16 -9.07
CA PRO A 91 -13.64 -14.14 -9.38
C PRO A 91 -14.52 -13.73 -8.19
N GLU A 92 -14.93 -14.70 -7.37
CA GLU A 92 -15.93 -14.48 -6.31
C GLU A 92 -15.33 -14.46 -4.90
N SER A 93 -14.30 -15.27 -4.64
CA SER A 93 -13.65 -15.35 -3.32
C SER A 93 -12.20 -14.88 -3.35
N ILE A 94 -11.73 -14.25 -2.27
CA ILE A 94 -10.32 -13.89 -2.11
C ILE A 94 -9.46 -15.16 -1.99
N ASP A 95 -8.54 -15.35 -2.93
CA ASP A 95 -7.42 -16.28 -2.77
C ASP A 95 -6.19 -15.53 -2.20
N PRO A 96 -5.79 -15.79 -0.95
CA PRO A 96 -4.67 -15.11 -0.31
C PRO A 96 -3.30 -15.44 -0.92
N LEU A 97 -3.21 -16.44 -1.81
CA LEU A 97 -1.98 -16.73 -2.57
C LEU A 97 -1.91 -15.87 -3.84
N GLN A 98 -3.05 -15.55 -4.44
CA GLN A 98 -3.11 -14.75 -5.67
C GLN A 98 -3.01 -13.24 -5.40
N LEU A 99 -3.53 -12.77 -4.27
CA LEU A 99 -3.61 -11.36 -3.91
C LEU A 99 -2.58 -10.98 -2.85
N TYR A 100 -1.82 -9.92 -3.10
CA TYR A 100 -0.96 -9.26 -2.11
C TYR A 100 -1.38 -7.79 -1.94
N VAL A 101 -1.72 -7.39 -0.71
CA VAL A 101 -2.11 -6.01 -0.40
C VAL A 101 -1.19 -5.44 0.66
N ALA A 102 -0.62 -4.26 0.42
CA ALA A 102 0.23 -3.56 1.39
C ALA A 102 -0.06 -2.06 1.44
N ALA A 103 0.11 -1.45 2.61
CA ALA A 103 -0.11 -0.04 2.86
C ALA A 103 0.87 0.48 3.93
N LEU A 104 1.16 1.78 3.95
CA LEU A 104 1.69 2.43 5.15
C LEU A 104 0.70 2.30 6.30
N ASP A 105 1.17 2.24 7.55
CA ASP A 105 0.34 1.99 8.73
C ASP A 105 -0.46 3.22 9.23
N ASP A 106 -0.37 4.34 8.53
CA ASP A 106 -1.22 5.50 8.75
C ASP A 106 -2.70 5.15 8.56
N GLN A 107 -3.56 5.74 9.41
CA GLN A 107 -4.99 5.44 9.42
C GLN A 107 -5.61 5.58 8.03
N TRP A 108 -5.27 6.66 7.32
CA TRP A 108 -5.92 7.00 6.06
C TRP A 108 -5.44 6.11 4.90
N THR A 109 -4.19 5.65 4.91
CA THR A 109 -3.64 4.73 3.90
C THR A 109 -4.16 3.31 4.10
N LEU A 110 -4.16 2.81 5.34
CA LEU A 110 -4.76 1.49 5.66
C LEU A 110 -6.26 1.46 5.38
N ALA A 111 -7.00 2.50 5.80
CA ALA A 111 -8.43 2.59 5.52
C ALA A 111 -8.70 2.69 4.01
N SER A 112 -7.81 3.35 3.24
CA SER A 112 -7.91 3.38 1.77
C SER A 112 -7.79 1.99 1.17
N ALA A 113 -6.86 1.17 1.67
CA ALA A 113 -6.71 -0.22 1.25
C ALA A 113 -7.98 -1.04 1.56
N GLN A 114 -8.55 -0.86 2.74
CA GLN A 114 -9.81 -1.53 3.13
C GLN A 114 -10.98 -1.13 2.22
N ALA A 115 -11.17 0.17 1.98
CA ALA A 115 -12.22 0.69 1.12
C ALA A 115 -12.05 0.25 -0.35
N PHE A 116 -10.81 0.24 -0.86
CA PHE A 116 -10.51 -0.33 -2.17
C PHE A 116 -10.92 -1.79 -2.26
N MET A 117 -10.54 -2.60 -1.26
CA MET A 117 -10.88 -4.02 -1.27
C MET A 117 -12.38 -4.30 -1.16
N GLN A 118 -13.15 -3.41 -0.51
CA GLN A 118 -14.63 -3.48 -0.51
C GLN A 118 -15.22 -3.34 -1.92
N GLY A 119 -14.61 -2.54 -2.80
CA GLY A 119 -15.02 -2.46 -4.21
C GLY A 119 -14.45 -3.59 -5.07
N PHE A 120 -13.23 -4.04 -4.76
CA PHE A 120 -12.54 -5.07 -5.56
C PHE A 120 -13.10 -6.49 -5.32
N TYR A 121 -13.32 -6.85 -4.05
CA TYR A 121 -14.03 -8.06 -3.63
C TYR A 121 -15.21 -7.67 -2.73
N PRO A 122 -16.38 -7.35 -3.33
CA PRO A 122 -17.57 -7.03 -2.56
C PRO A 122 -18.03 -8.21 -1.69
N PRO A 123 -18.93 -7.96 -0.72
CA PRO A 123 -19.55 -9.03 0.06
C PRO A 123 -20.14 -10.12 -0.83
N TYR A 124 -19.88 -11.37 -0.47
CA TYR A 124 -20.29 -12.54 -1.23
C TYR A 124 -20.88 -13.59 -0.28
N THR A 125 -22.10 -14.01 -0.57
CA THR A 125 -22.81 -15.08 0.14
C THR A 125 -23.11 -16.21 -0.83
N LEU A 126 -22.92 -17.46 -0.41
CA LEU A 126 -23.29 -18.61 -1.25
C LEU A 126 -24.82 -18.72 -1.34
N ASN A 127 -25.35 -18.76 -2.57
CA ASN A 127 -26.75 -19.10 -2.77
C ASN A 127 -26.98 -20.59 -2.46
N ASP A 128 -28.07 -20.92 -1.76
CA ASP A 128 -28.47 -22.29 -1.33
C ASP A 128 -28.41 -23.36 -2.44
N SER A 129 -28.41 -22.96 -3.73
CA SER A 129 -28.38 -23.85 -4.89
C SER A 129 -26.98 -24.26 -5.37
N ILE A 130 -25.90 -23.69 -4.83
CA ILE A 130 -24.51 -23.96 -5.26
C ILE A 130 -23.75 -24.67 -4.12
N ALA A 131 -24.31 -25.79 -3.67
CA ALA A 131 -23.73 -26.62 -2.59
C ALA A 131 -22.49 -27.43 -3.03
N GLU A 132 -22.06 -27.34 -4.29
CA GLU A 132 -20.97 -28.17 -4.84
C GLU A 132 -19.58 -27.51 -4.75
N SER A 133 -19.48 -26.21 -4.42
CA SER A 133 -18.20 -25.48 -4.28
C SER A 133 -17.93 -24.94 -2.88
N LEU A 134 -18.60 -25.47 -1.85
CA LEU A 134 -18.43 -25.02 -0.47
C LEU A 134 -16.97 -25.17 -0.04
N GLU A 135 -16.30 -24.05 0.25
CA GLU A 135 -15.05 -24.11 1.00
C GLU A 135 -15.33 -24.77 2.35
N SER A 136 -14.66 -25.89 2.62
CA SER A 136 -14.83 -26.68 3.84
C SER A 136 -14.63 -25.90 5.15
N SER A 137 -14.03 -24.71 5.08
CA SER A 137 -13.79 -23.78 6.18
C SER A 137 -15.06 -23.06 6.69
N GLN A 138 -16.07 -22.88 5.85
CA GLN A 138 -17.30 -22.15 6.18
C GLN A 138 -18.44 -23.06 6.66
N MET A 139 -18.26 -24.37 6.52
CA MET A 139 -19.18 -25.39 7.00
C MET A 139 -18.80 -25.80 8.42
N ILE A 140 -19.71 -25.62 9.38
CA ILE A 140 -19.50 -26.12 10.74
C ILE A 140 -19.99 -27.57 10.89
N ALA A 141 -19.53 -28.26 11.95
CA ALA A 141 -19.69 -29.71 12.11
C ALA A 141 -21.13 -30.24 12.11
N ASN A 142 -22.12 -29.36 12.35
CA ASN A 142 -23.56 -29.69 12.26
C ASN A 142 -24.10 -29.64 10.82
N GLY A 143 -23.27 -29.33 9.83
CA GLY A 143 -23.65 -29.20 8.43
C GLY A 143 -24.32 -27.86 8.07
N SER A 144 -24.35 -26.88 8.98
CA SER A 144 -24.82 -25.53 8.64
C SER A 144 -23.69 -24.68 8.07
N TYR A 145 -24.05 -23.90 7.06
CA TYR A 145 -23.22 -22.85 6.52
C TYR A 145 -23.34 -21.58 7.36
N ILE A 146 -22.22 -20.90 7.62
CA ILE A 146 -22.21 -19.60 8.30
C ILE A 146 -21.50 -18.60 7.39
N ASP A 147 -22.25 -17.61 6.92
CA ASP A 147 -21.71 -16.45 6.21
C ASP A 147 -20.84 -15.59 7.12
N TYR A 148 -19.92 -14.86 6.50
CA TYR A 148 -19.21 -13.78 7.17
C TYR A 148 -20.18 -12.64 7.54
N PRO A 149 -19.89 -11.86 8.61
CA PRO A 149 -20.67 -10.66 8.95
C PRO A 149 -20.74 -9.65 7.79
N LEU A 150 -21.62 -8.64 7.92
CA LEU A 150 -21.83 -7.60 6.90
C LEU A 150 -22.19 -8.21 5.53
N ASP A 151 -23.15 -9.14 5.55
CA ASP A 151 -23.70 -9.81 4.36
C ASP A 151 -22.64 -10.50 3.50
N GLY A 152 -21.72 -11.23 4.14
CA GLY A 152 -20.67 -11.97 3.43
C GLY A 152 -19.41 -11.16 3.14
N TYR A 153 -19.10 -10.13 3.95
CA TYR A 153 -17.89 -9.34 3.76
C TYR A 153 -16.63 -10.21 3.78
N GLN A 154 -15.76 -9.98 2.79
CA GLN A 154 -14.54 -10.74 2.63
C GLN A 154 -13.38 -10.04 3.33
N TYR A 155 -12.49 -10.81 3.97
CA TYR A 155 -11.41 -10.29 4.81
C TYR A 155 -10.05 -10.39 4.10
N PRO A 156 -9.64 -9.37 3.30
CA PRO A 156 -8.33 -9.35 2.67
C PRO A 156 -7.22 -9.26 3.71
N ARG A 157 -6.10 -9.94 3.44
CA ARG A 157 -4.87 -9.75 4.22
C ARG A 157 -4.18 -8.48 3.74
N ILE A 158 -4.13 -7.47 4.61
CA ILE A 158 -3.43 -6.19 4.35
C ILE A 158 -2.16 -6.15 5.20
N HIS A 159 -1.02 -6.00 4.54
CA HIS A 159 0.27 -5.79 5.18
C HIS A 159 0.45 -4.30 5.52
N ALA A 160 0.57 -3.97 6.80
CA ALA A 160 0.78 -2.61 7.27
C ALA A 160 2.27 -2.36 7.54
N PHE A 161 2.87 -1.41 6.84
CA PHE A 161 4.27 -1.04 7.02
C PHE A 161 4.38 0.17 7.94
N SER A 162 4.74 -0.10 9.20
CA SER A 162 5.09 0.94 10.16
C SER A 162 6.49 1.48 9.94
N SER A 163 6.80 2.63 10.50
CA SER A 163 8.18 3.17 10.52
C SER A 163 9.23 2.23 11.12
N ALA A 164 8.83 1.19 11.87
CA ALA A 164 9.73 0.15 12.39
C ALA A 164 9.89 -1.06 11.46
N ASP A 165 9.10 -1.16 10.38
CA ASP A 165 9.15 -2.23 9.40
C ASP A 165 10.21 -1.94 8.34
N VAL A 166 11.00 -2.96 7.98
CA VAL A 166 12.01 -2.86 6.93
C VAL A 166 11.39 -2.58 5.55
N GLU A 167 10.12 -2.94 5.33
CA GLU A 167 9.42 -2.70 4.07
C GLU A 167 8.88 -1.26 3.94
N PHE A 168 8.87 -0.46 5.02
CA PHE A 168 8.32 0.90 5.03
C PHE A 168 8.86 1.81 3.92
N PRO A 169 10.19 1.87 3.67
CA PRO A 169 10.72 2.77 2.66
C PRO A 169 10.26 2.47 1.23
N TYR A 170 9.74 1.28 0.95
CA TYR A 170 9.18 0.95 -0.38
C TYR A 170 7.94 1.78 -0.72
N LEU A 171 7.14 2.17 0.27
CA LEU A 171 5.93 2.98 0.09
C LEU A 171 6.07 4.40 0.63
N GLY A 172 7.01 4.64 1.54
CA GLY A 172 7.25 5.93 2.18
C GLY A 172 8.73 6.34 2.16
N GLY A 173 9.44 6.14 1.04
CA GLY A 173 10.90 6.29 1.00
C GLY A 173 11.44 7.70 1.30
N SER A 174 10.63 8.75 1.14
CA SER A 174 10.94 10.11 1.58
C SER A 174 10.64 10.36 3.06
N LEU A 175 9.76 9.54 3.65
CA LEU A 175 9.37 9.64 5.06
C LEU A 175 10.48 9.06 5.95
N SER A 176 10.65 9.62 7.15
CA SER A 176 11.76 9.25 8.05
C SER A 176 13.15 9.36 7.41
N CYS A 177 13.31 10.23 6.41
CA CYS A 177 14.55 10.46 5.69
C CYS A 177 15.11 11.87 5.97
N PRO A 178 15.97 12.04 6.99
CA PRO A 178 16.56 13.35 7.32
C PRO A 178 17.26 14.04 6.15
N ALA A 179 17.96 13.28 5.30
CA ALA A 179 18.64 13.83 4.15
C ALA A 179 17.68 14.39 3.08
N PHE A 180 16.56 13.72 2.82
CA PHE A 180 15.48 14.24 1.97
C PHE A 180 14.92 15.53 2.55
N ASN A 181 14.57 15.53 3.85
CA ASN A 181 14.06 16.74 4.51
C ASN A 181 15.04 17.91 4.36
N LYS A 182 16.34 17.69 4.59
CA LYS A 182 17.35 18.73 4.40
C LYS A 182 17.39 19.23 2.95
N GLN A 183 17.41 18.35 1.95
CA GLN A 183 17.42 18.75 0.55
C GLN A 183 16.14 19.53 0.16
N ALA A 184 14.97 19.12 0.66
CA ALA A 184 13.71 19.82 0.42
C ALA A 184 13.70 21.24 1.05
N LEU A 185 14.41 21.43 2.17
CA LEU A 185 14.64 22.76 2.76
C LEU A 185 15.62 23.60 1.92
N ASP A 186 16.71 22.98 1.44
CA ASP A 186 17.75 23.65 0.65
C ASP A 186 17.20 24.19 -0.70
N TYR A 187 16.10 23.64 -1.22
CA TYR A 187 15.39 24.19 -2.39
C TYR A 187 15.05 25.68 -2.24
N ARG A 188 14.84 26.17 -1.01
CA ARG A 188 14.51 27.57 -0.73
C ARG A 188 15.62 28.56 -1.07
N ASP A 189 16.85 28.06 -1.07
CA ASP A 189 18.03 28.84 -1.43
C ASP A 189 18.25 28.86 -2.95
N SER A 190 17.43 28.16 -3.74
CA SER A 190 17.48 28.21 -5.19
C SER A 190 16.98 29.55 -5.74
N LYS A 191 17.40 29.88 -6.97
CA LYS A 191 16.88 31.05 -7.69
C LYS A 191 15.40 30.87 -8.01
N ASP A 192 15.02 29.68 -8.49
CA ASP A 192 13.66 29.38 -8.92
C ASP A 192 12.67 29.53 -7.77
N PHE A 193 13.01 29.05 -6.57
CA PHE A 193 12.17 29.26 -5.39
C PHE A 193 11.96 30.75 -5.09
N ARG A 194 13.03 31.56 -5.09
CA ARG A 194 12.94 33.00 -4.78
C ARG A 194 12.10 33.76 -5.79
N ASP A 195 12.22 33.41 -7.07
CA ASP A 195 11.44 34.02 -8.14
C ASP A 195 9.95 33.67 -7.99
N THR A 196 9.62 32.38 -7.84
CA THR A 196 8.23 31.94 -7.65
C THR A 196 7.61 32.47 -6.37
N GLN A 197 8.38 32.55 -5.28
CA GLN A 197 7.96 33.15 -4.02
C GLN A 197 7.64 34.64 -4.17
N ALA A 198 8.43 35.39 -4.95
CA ALA A 198 8.17 36.81 -5.22
C ALA A 198 6.93 37.01 -6.11
N GLU A 199 6.77 36.16 -7.13
CA GLU A 199 5.63 36.20 -8.06
C GLU A 199 4.30 35.87 -7.37
N SER A 200 4.29 34.80 -6.57
CA SER A 200 3.08 34.27 -5.93
C SER A 200 2.65 35.04 -4.68
N LYS A 201 3.51 35.91 -4.13
CA LYS A 201 3.29 36.59 -2.85
C LYS A 201 1.91 37.25 -2.73
N SER A 202 1.54 38.07 -3.72
CA SER A 202 0.26 38.81 -3.71
C SER A 202 -0.96 37.91 -3.67
N MET A 203 -0.85 36.69 -4.21
CA MET A 203 -1.94 35.73 -4.20
C MET A 203 -2.13 35.13 -2.81
N TYR A 204 -1.05 34.69 -2.16
CA TYR A 204 -1.13 34.13 -0.81
C TYR A 204 -1.59 35.18 0.21
N GLU A 205 -1.18 36.44 0.06
CA GLU A 205 -1.72 37.55 0.87
C GLU A 205 -3.23 37.73 0.66
N ALA A 206 -3.72 37.61 -0.58
CA ALA A 206 -5.14 37.80 -0.90
C ALA A 206 -6.07 36.67 -0.41
N ILE A 207 -5.55 35.44 -0.29
CA ILE A 207 -6.32 34.30 0.22
C ILE A 207 -6.13 34.05 1.71
N GLY A 208 -5.05 34.56 2.31
CA GLY A 208 -4.63 34.19 3.64
C GLY A 208 -5.59 34.61 4.75
N GLU A 209 -5.94 35.90 4.81
CA GLU A 209 -6.88 36.39 5.83
C GLU A 209 -8.24 35.66 5.77
N PRO A 210 -8.92 35.54 4.61
CA PRO A 210 -10.26 34.95 4.57
C PRO A 210 -10.29 33.42 4.72
N LEU A 211 -9.19 32.71 4.41
CA LEU A 211 -9.21 31.24 4.35
C LEU A 211 -8.27 30.53 5.34
N LEU A 212 -7.22 31.21 5.82
CA LEU A 212 -6.12 30.59 6.56
C LEU A 212 -5.93 31.15 7.97
N SER A 213 -6.54 32.27 8.34
CA SER A 213 -6.32 32.97 9.62
C SER A 213 -6.55 32.12 10.87
N ASP A 214 -7.47 31.15 10.82
CA ASP A 214 -7.74 30.23 11.93
C ASP A 214 -6.81 29.00 11.95
N THR A 215 -5.90 28.86 10.99
CA THR A 215 -5.12 27.62 10.77
C THR A 215 -3.63 27.88 10.64
N LEU A 216 -3.23 28.92 9.92
CA LEU A 216 -1.85 29.33 9.69
C LEU A 216 -1.65 30.78 10.09
N VAL A 217 -0.52 31.05 10.75
CA VAL A 217 -0.08 32.43 11.01
C VAL A 217 0.21 33.16 9.70
N GLU A 218 0.04 34.48 9.69
CA GLU A 218 0.22 35.34 8.50
C GLU A 218 1.56 35.12 7.79
N GLY A 219 2.64 34.93 8.55
CA GLY A 219 3.98 34.68 8.01
C GLY A 219 4.16 33.33 7.29
N ALA A 220 3.15 32.45 7.33
CA ALA A 220 3.14 31.16 6.64
C ALA A 220 2.24 31.17 5.39
N TRP A 221 1.66 32.31 5.01
CA TRP A 221 0.89 32.44 3.77
C TRP A 221 1.82 32.74 2.60
N ASP A 222 2.53 31.71 2.14
CA ASP A 222 3.59 31.85 1.14
C ASP A 222 3.84 30.58 0.32
N PHE A 223 4.69 30.70 -0.71
CA PHE A 223 5.05 29.59 -1.58
C PHE A 223 5.81 28.48 -0.86
N TYR A 224 6.50 28.81 0.23
CA TYR A 224 7.07 27.81 1.14
C TYR A 224 6.02 26.81 1.63
N ASN A 225 4.78 27.23 1.86
CA ASN A 225 3.70 26.38 2.35
C ASN A 225 2.70 25.99 1.25
N ALA A 226 3.08 26.11 -0.03
CA ALA A 226 2.18 25.97 -1.17
C ALA A 226 1.34 24.68 -1.13
N TYR A 227 1.96 23.52 -0.92
CA TYR A 227 1.24 22.25 -0.82
C TYR A 227 0.30 22.20 0.39
N ALA A 228 0.77 22.57 1.59
CA ALA A 228 -0.05 22.56 2.80
C ALA A 228 -1.26 23.49 2.70
N ILE A 229 -1.08 24.67 2.09
CA ILE A 229 -2.15 25.63 1.82
C ILE A 229 -3.14 25.06 0.81
N TYR A 230 -2.65 24.53 -0.31
CA TYR A 230 -3.52 23.94 -1.34
C TYR A 230 -4.32 22.74 -0.80
N ASP A 231 -3.67 21.80 -0.13
CA ASP A 231 -4.31 20.61 0.46
C ASP A 231 -5.44 21.01 1.40
N TYR A 232 -5.19 21.99 2.27
CA TYR A 232 -6.18 22.50 3.20
C TYR A 232 -7.34 23.23 2.54
N ILE A 233 -7.06 24.17 1.63
CA ILE A 233 -8.12 24.93 0.97
C ILE A 233 -8.93 24.02 0.05
N ASN A 234 -8.31 23.06 -0.63
CA ASN A 234 -9.00 22.06 -1.45
C ASN A 234 -9.96 21.20 -0.63
N TYR A 235 -9.52 20.75 0.55
CA TYR A 235 -10.39 20.08 1.52
C TYR A 235 -11.54 20.97 1.96
N ARG A 236 -11.26 22.22 2.36
CA ARG A 236 -12.28 23.17 2.81
C ARG A 236 -13.28 23.53 1.71
N ASN A 237 -12.83 23.65 0.47
CA ASN A 237 -13.70 23.86 -0.69
C ASN A 237 -14.70 22.69 -0.86
N THR A 238 -14.27 21.47 -0.55
CA THR A 238 -15.11 20.27 -0.64
C THR A 238 -16.06 20.11 0.56
N HIS A 239 -15.57 20.39 1.77
CA HIS A 239 -16.26 20.05 3.02
C HIS A 239 -16.89 21.23 3.76
N ASN A 240 -16.63 22.47 3.32
CA ASN A 240 -17.14 23.68 3.96
C ASN A 240 -17.86 24.58 2.95
N ARG A 241 -19.19 24.63 3.06
CA ARG A 241 -20.05 25.42 2.17
C ARG A 241 -19.66 26.90 2.14
N SER A 242 -19.31 27.51 3.27
CA SER A 242 -18.92 28.92 3.31
C SER A 242 -17.63 29.18 2.55
N THR A 243 -16.64 28.29 2.68
CA THR A 243 -15.41 28.35 1.89
C THR A 243 -15.70 28.16 0.40
N ALA A 244 -16.54 27.18 0.04
CA ALA A 244 -16.91 26.93 -1.36
C ALA A 244 -17.59 28.16 -1.99
N THR A 245 -18.58 28.75 -1.30
CA THR A 245 -19.27 29.95 -1.79
C THR A 245 -18.33 31.15 -1.91
N LEU A 246 -17.36 31.31 -1.00
CA LEU A 246 -16.37 32.38 -1.12
C LEU A 246 -15.50 32.18 -2.37
N LEU A 247 -15.03 30.96 -2.62
CA LEU A 247 -14.17 30.65 -3.77
C LEU A 247 -14.88 30.80 -5.13
N GLU A 248 -16.22 30.77 -5.15
CA GLU A 248 -17.04 31.05 -6.34
C GLU A 248 -17.11 32.54 -6.70
N GLU A 249 -16.76 33.45 -5.78
CA GLU A 249 -16.83 34.88 -6.03
C GLU A 249 -15.89 35.31 -7.18
N PRO A 250 -16.24 36.32 -8.00
CA PRO A 250 -15.46 36.72 -9.17
C PRO A 250 -13.98 37.05 -8.89
N GLN A 251 -13.69 37.50 -7.67
CA GLN A 251 -12.34 37.81 -7.21
C GLN A 251 -11.46 36.56 -7.02
N TYR A 252 -12.05 35.40 -6.71
CA TYR A 252 -11.34 34.14 -6.50
C TYR A 252 -11.51 33.16 -7.66
N ASN A 253 -12.65 33.15 -8.34
CA ASN A 253 -12.94 32.25 -9.46
C ASN A 253 -12.38 32.75 -10.82
N GLY A 254 -11.37 33.62 -10.78
CA GLY A 254 -10.65 34.04 -11.98
C GLY A 254 -11.37 35.03 -12.90
N GLY A 255 -12.51 35.61 -12.48
CA GLY A 255 -13.25 36.68 -13.17
C GLY A 255 -12.97 36.82 -14.68
N ALA A 256 -12.15 37.79 -15.06
CA ALA A 256 -11.70 38.02 -16.45
C ALA A 256 -10.33 37.41 -16.80
N SER A 257 -9.62 36.78 -15.85
CA SER A 257 -8.27 36.22 -15.98
C SER A 257 -8.22 34.73 -16.36
N ASN A 258 -9.37 34.08 -16.61
CA ASN A 258 -9.50 32.66 -17.01
C ASN A 258 -8.78 31.63 -16.09
N SER A 259 -8.31 32.04 -14.91
CA SER A 259 -7.57 31.19 -13.96
C SER A 259 -8.06 31.46 -12.55
N SER A 260 -8.62 30.43 -11.90
CA SER A 260 -9.11 30.57 -10.53
C SER A 260 -7.96 30.58 -9.51
N SER A 261 -8.23 31.07 -8.31
CA SER A 261 -7.29 31.00 -7.18
C SER A 261 -6.99 29.54 -6.83
N MET A 262 -7.96 28.64 -6.99
CA MET A 262 -7.73 27.20 -6.79
C MET A 262 -6.77 26.63 -7.83
N ASP A 263 -6.89 27.00 -9.11
CA ASP A 263 -5.97 26.55 -10.15
C ASP A 263 -4.55 27.05 -9.90
N ARG A 264 -4.41 28.31 -9.46
CA ARG A 264 -3.12 28.89 -9.11
C ARG A 264 -2.51 28.25 -7.87
N LEU A 265 -3.33 27.92 -6.87
CA LEU A 265 -2.87 27.23 -5.65
C LEU A 265 -2.35 25.84 -6.01
N ARG A 266 -3.12 25.11 -6.82
CA ARG A 266 -2.71 23.80 -7.35
C ARG A 266 -1.40 23.92 -8.12
N TRP A 267 -1.30 24.88 -9.04
CA TRP A 267 -0.10 25.11 -9.84
C TRP A 267 1.15 25.33 -8.97
N TYR A 268 1.07 26.18 -7.95
CA TYR A 268 2.21 26.42 -7.06
C TYR A 268 2.51 25.21 -6.16
N ALA A 269 1.50 24.47 -5.70
CA ALA A 269 1.70 23.22 -4.98
C ALA A 269 2.41 22.18 -5.86
N ASP A 270 1.99 22.03 -7.11
CA ASP A 270 2.60 21.14 -8.10
C ASP A 270 4.08 21.49 -8.32
N GLN A 271 4.38 22.78 -8.58
CA GLN A 271 5.75 23.26 -8.75
C GLN A 271 6.63 22.98 -7.53
N GLN A 272 6.12 23.27 -6.33
CA GLN A 272 6.86 23.04 -5.10
C GLN A 272 7.18 21.54 -4.92
N GLN A 273 6.15 20.69 -5.01
CA GLN A 273 6.28 19.27 -4.73
C GLN A 273 7.17 18.59 -5.76
N TYR A 274 7.02 18.93 -7.05
CA TYR A 274 7.91 18.42 -8.08
C TYR A 274 9.36 18.87 -7.88
N ALA A 275 9.61 20.13 -7.49
CA ALA A 275 10.97 20.59 -7.23
C ALA A 275 11.65 19.85 -6.06
N GLN A 276 10.86 19.40 -5.07
CA GLN A 276 11.35 18.65 -3.93
C GLN A 276 11.53 17.16 -4.21
N LEU A 277 10.70 16.56 -5.07
CA LEU A 277 10.60 15.10 -5.27
C LEU A 277 11.10 14.61 -6.63
N GLY A 278 11.23 15.50 -7.61
CA GLY A 278 11.52 15.18 -9.01
C GLY A 278 12.90 15.62 -9.48
N ASN A 279 13.77 16.11 -8.59
CA ASN A 279 15.10 16.55 -8.98
C ASN A 279 16.07 15.37 -9.08
N LEU A 280 16.44 14.99 -10.30
CA LEU A 280 17.31 13.84 -10.56
C LEU A 280 18.77 14.04 -10.12
N ASP A 281 19.21 15.28 -9.86
CA ASP A 281 20.61 15.64 -9.61
C ASP A 281 20.83 16.31 -8.25
N ALA A 282 19.86 16.20 -7.32
CA ALA A 282 19.96 16.87 -6.03
C ALA A 282 21.14 16.32 -5.19
N ALA A 283 22.01 17.22 -4.73
CA ALA A 283 23.14 16.82 -3.89
C ALA A 283 22.67 16.31 -2.52
N ASN A 284 23.31 15.25 -2.04
CA ASN A 284 23.12 14.78 -0.66
C ASN A 284 24.23 15.35 0.24
N ALA A 285 23.92 16.42 0.96
CA ALA A 285 24.84 17.11 1.87
C ALA A 285 24.45 16.96 3.34
N PHE A 286 23.76 15.87 3.70
CA PHE A 286 23.25 15.68 5.06
C PHE A 286 24.37 15.52 6.10
N ALA A 287 25.31 14.62 5.86
CA ALA A 287 26.49 14.41 6.71
C ALA A 287 27.77 14.27 5.87
N ALA A 288 28.92 14.63 6.45
CA ALA A 288 30.21 14.62 5.77
C ALA A 288 30.64 13.21 5.29
N ASP A 289 30.11 12.17 5.93
CA ASP A 289 30.34 10.75 5.65
C ASP A 289 29.20 10.08 4.88
N THR A 290 28.22 10.86 4.39
CA THR A 290 27.13 10.31 3.56
C THR A 290 27.71 9.69 2.30
N PRO A 291 27.41 8.41 2.00
CA PRO A 291 27.91 7.78 0.79
C PRO A 291 27.45 8.52 -0.45
N SER A 292 28.31 8.61 -1.46
CA SER A 292 27.90 9.10 -2.79
C SER A 292 26.74 8.26 -3.31
N TRP A 293 25.81 8.91 -4.02
CA TRP A 293 24.76 8.20 -4.74
C TRP A 293 25.36 7.13 -5.68
N PRO A 294 24.76 5.93 -5.81
CA PRO A 294 25.30 4.88 -6.67
C PRO A 294 25.40 5.35 -8.13
N GLY A 295 26.61 5.33 -8.71
CA GLY A 295 26.87 5.97 -10.01
C GLY A 295 26.16 5.35 -11.22
N ASP A 296 25.70 4.10 -11.12
CA ASP A 296 24.95 3.41 -12.18
C ASP A 296 23.42 3.51 -12.00
N VAL A 297 22.96 4.21 -10.95
CA VAL A 297 21.54 4.41 -10.62
C VAL A 297 21.17 5.86 -10.84
N SER A 298 20.23 6.14 -11.73
CA SER A 298 19.61 7.44 -11.93
C SER A 298 18.75 7.84 -10.73
N GLY A 299 18.75 9.14 -10.44
CA GLY A 299 18.04 9.72 -9.32
C GLY A 299 18.98 10.34 -8.30
N SER A 300 18.40 10.85 -7.23
CA SER A 300 19.11 11.51 -6.16
C SER A 300 18.36 11.35 -4.84
N ILE A 301 18.86 11.99 -3.78
CA ILE A 301 18.14 12.04 -2.51
C ILE A 301 16.73 12.63 -2.64
N SER A 302 16.50 13.52 -3.63
CA SER A 302 15.17 14.09 -3.92
C SER A 302 14.19 13.04 -4.44
N THR A 303 14.65 12.09 -5.26
CA THR A 303 13.79 11.08 -5.90
C THR A 303 13.69 9.76 -5.12
N ILE A 304 14.27 9.70 -3.91
CA ILE A 304 14.47 8.45 -3.17
C ILE A 304 13.18 7.64 -2.96
N ALA A 305 12.03 8.31 -2.80
CA ALA A 305 10.72 7.66 -2.71
C ALA A 305 10.39 6.85 -3.97
N GLY A 306 10.64 7.43 -5.15
CA GLY A 306 10.45 6.77 -6.45
C GLY A 306 11.48 5.68 -6.72
N ASN A 307 12.73 5.87 -6.27
CA ASN A 307 13.77 4.84 -6.38
C ASN A 307 13.39 3.58 -5.57
N MET A 308 12.81 3.76 -4.37
CA MET A 308 12.32 2.65 -3.56
C MET A 308 11.03 2.05 -4.13
N LEU A 309 10.09 2.87 -4.60
CA LEU A 309 8.89 2.36 -5.27
C LEU A 309 9.24 1.49 -6.48
N ALA A 310 10.19 1.94 -7.31
CA ALA A 310 10.67 1.16 -8.45
C ALA A 310 11.18 -0.22 -8.04
N ALA A 311 11.94 -0.31 -6.93
CA ALA A 311 12.39 -1.59 -6.38
C ALA A 311 11.21 -2.51 -6.01
N LYS A 312 10.18 -1.95 -5.34
CA LYS A 312 8.99 -2.72 -4.94
C LYS A 312 8.17 -3.21 -6.12
N LEU A 313 7.93 -2.33 -7.10
CA LEU A 313 7.17 -2.64 -8.31
C LEU A 313 7.84 -3.77 -9.12
N LEU A 314 9.15 -3.66 -9.36
CA LEU A 314 9.91 -4.72 -10.03
C LEU A 314 9.87 -6.02 -9.23
N GLY A 315 10.07 -5.95 -7.92
CA GLY A 315 10.09 -7.12 -7.04
C GLY A 315 8.77 -7.89 -7.04
N GLN A 316 7.62 -7.20 -7.06
CA GLN A 316 6.32 -7.87 -7.13
C GLN A 316 6.11 -8.61 -8.47
N LEU A 317 6.52 -8.01 -9.60
CA LEU A 317 6.46 -8.69 -10.89
C LEU A 317 7.42 -9.88 -10.98
N GLN A 318 8.63 -9.76 -10.42
CA GLN A 318 9.58 -10.87 -10.32
C GLN A 318 9.01 -12.04 -9.50
N LEU A 319 8.31 -11.76 -8.39
CA LEU A 319 7.60 -12.80 -7.62
C LEU A 319 6.52 -13.47 -8.47
N ALA A 320 5.69 -12.69 -9.18
CA ALA A 320 4.67 -13.25 -10.06
C ALA A 320 5.30 -14.16 -11.13
N ILE A 321 6.38 -13.76 -11.79
CA ILE A 321 7.10 -14.57 -12.78
C ILE A 321 7.69 -15.83 -12.15
N GLN A 322 8.33 -15.70 -10.98
CA GLN A 322 8.92 -16.84 -10.26
C GLN A 322 7.88 -17.92 -9.95
N PHE A 323 6.67 -17.51 -9.57
CA PHE A 323 5.55 -18.39 -9.28
C PHE A 323 4.66 -18.64 -10.50
N ARG A 324 5.09 -18.25 -11.72
CA ARG A 324 4.35 -18.44 -12.98
C ARG A 324 2.91 -17.94 -12.91
N ALA A 325 2.72 -16.79 -12.25
CA ALA A 325 1.43 -16.18 -11.95
C ALA A 325 0.43 -17.14 -11.30
N GLN A 326 0.88 -18.11 -10.50
CA GLN A 326 0.02 -18.89 -9.59
C GLN A 326 -0.13 -18.21 -8.23
N MET A 327 0.87 -17.39 -7.86
CA MET A 327 0.86 -16.54 -6.68
C MET A 327 1.18 -15.09 -7.11
N TYR A 328 0.80 -14.11 -6.29
CA TYR A 328 1.07 -12.68 -6.55
C TYR A 328 0.53 -12.20 -7.91
N LYS A 329 -0.59 -12.78 -8.39
CA LYS A 329 -1.26 -12.36 -9.64
C LYS A 329 -1.65 -10.89 -9.58
N LEU A 330 -2.14 -10.43 -8.43
CA LEU A 330 -2.43 -9.02 -8.22
C LEU A 330 -1.73 -8.54 -6.95
N SER A 331 -0.93 -7.49 -7.09
CA SER A 331 -0.34 -6.77 -5.97
C SER A 331 -0.88 -5.36 -5.93
N VAL A 332 -1.45 -4.94 -4.80
CA VAL A 332 -1.99 -3.58 -4.62
C VAL A 332 -1.29 -2.91 -3.45
N LEU A 333 -0.62 -1.80 -3.73
CA LEU A 333 0.24 -1.06 -2.82
C LEU A 333 -0.38 0.31 -2.58
N PHE A 334 -0.53 0.73 -1.32
CA PHE A 334 -1.14 2.00 -0.96
C PHE A 334 -0.13 2.93 -0.27
N GLY A 335 -0.02 4.16 -0.78
CA GLY A 335 0.81 5.22 -0.22
C GLY A 335 0.20 6.61 -0.51
N ASP A 336 1.02 7.66 -0.46
CA ASP A 336 0.64 9.00 -0.92
C ASP A 336 1.31 9.33 -2.27
N PHE A 337 1.32 10.61 -2.64
CA PHE A 337 1.75 11.08 -3.96
C PHE A 337 3.27 11.11 -4.17
N GLU A 338 4.09 11.14 -3.11
CA GLU A 338 5.54 11.35 -3.22
C GLU A 338 6.24 10.28 -4.04
N PRO A 339 5.99 8.97 -3.80
CA PRO A 339 6.60 7.91 -4.60
C PRO A 339 6.22 7.99 -6.08
N LEU A 340 4.98 8.44 -6.40
CA LEU A 340 4.53 8.61 -7.78
C LEU A 340 5.28 9.75 -8.48
N LEU A 341 5.36 10.94 -7.87
CA LEU A 341 6.06 12.08 -8.46
C LEU A 341 7.53 11.74 -8.76
N SER A 342 8.22 11.15 -7.78
CA SER A 342 9.60 10.71 -7.96
C SER A 342 9.72 9.62 -9.03
N PHE A 343 8.80 8.64 -9.06
CA PHE A 343 8.79 7.60 -10.09
C PHE A 343 8.57 8.16 -11.49
N PHE A 344 7.71 9.17 -11.65
CA PHE A 344 7.46 9.83 -12.93
C PHE A 344 8.69 10.58 -13.42
N ALA A 345 9.38 11.30 -12.53
CA ALA A 345 10.64 11.97 -12.85
C ALA A 345 11.72 10.97 -13.27
N LEU A 346 11.89 9.86 -12.53
CA LEU A 346 12.87 8.80 -12.84
C LEU A 346 12.61 8.12 -14.19
N ASN A 347 11.35 8.07 -14.63
CA ASN A 347 10.96 7.51 -15.92
C ASN A 347 10.90 8.56 -17.05
N GLU A 348 11.24 9.81 -16.75
CA GLU A 348 11.19 10.95 -17.69
C GLU A 348 9.79 11.15 -18.31
N LEU A 349 8.72 10.81 -17.58
CA LEU A 349 7.34 11.02 -18.06
C LEU A 349 6.98 12.51 -18.29
N PRO A 350 7.47 13.47 -17.48
CA PRO A 350 7.23 14.89 -17.71
C PRO A 350 7.74 15.40 -19.07
N GLU A 351 8.78 14.76 -19.64
CA GLU A 351 9.29 15.07 -20.99
C GLU A 351 8.33 14.66 -22.12
N ARG A 352 7.43 13.72 -21.82
CA ARG A 352 6.40 13.23 -22.76
C ARG A 352 5.06 13.91 -22.56
N ASN A 353 4.70 14.19 -21.31
CA ASN A 353 3.46 14.88 -20.97
C ASN A 353 3.68 15.75 -19.74
N VAL A 354 3.54 17.07 -19.92
CA VAL A 354 3.74 18.06 -18.86
C VAL A 354 2.81 17.89 -17.67
N ASN A 355 1.71 17.16 -17.80
CA ASN A 355 0.81 16.88 -16.68
C ASN A 355 1.47 16.02 -15.58
N PHE A 356 2.57 15.31 -15.89
CA PHE A 356 3.34 14.56 -14.88
C PHE A 356 4.21 15.44 -13.98
N TYR A 357 4.29 16.75 -14.23
CA TYR A 357 4.80 17.71 -13.24
C TYR A 357 3.79 17.95 -12.11
N GLY A 358 2.50 17.67 -12.34
CA GLY A 358 1.44 17.92 -11.39
C GLY A 358 1.29 16.83 -10.34
N LEU A 359 0.78 17.20 -9.16
CA LEU A 359 0.40 16.27 -8.11
C LEU A 359 -0.60 15.24 -8.68
N PRO A 360 -0.41 13.94 -8.44
CA PRO A 360 -1.45 12.95 -8.67
C PRO A 360 -2.68 13.26 -7.81
N ASP A 361 -3.90 13.21 -8.36
CA ASP A 361 -5.13 13.40 -7.59
C ASP A 361 -5.37 12.22 -6.61
N PHE A 362 -6.19 12.42 -5.56
CA PHE A 362 -6.56 11.35 -4.63
C PHE A 362 -7.20 10.16 -5.37
N GLY A 363 -6.86 8.94 -4.95
CA GLY A 363 -7.28 7.71 -5.62
C GLY A 363 -6.62 7.44 -6.98
N SER A 364 -5.57 8.19 -7.35
CA SER A 364 -4.78 7.93 -8.55
C SER A 364 -4.00 6.62 -8.45
N THR A 365 -3.81 5.96 -9.60
CA THR A 365 -3.19 4.64 -9.68
C THR A 365 -2.17 4.56 -10.80
N ALA A 366 -0.97 4.09 -10.47
CA ALA A 366 0.07 3.67 -11.39
C ALA A 366 0.07 2.14 -11.47
N VAL A 367 0.00 1.58 -12.67
CA VAL A 367 -0.23 0.14 -12.87
C VAL A 367 0.79 -0.42 -13.85
N LEU A 368 1.41 -1.53 -13.47
CA LEU A 368 2.25 -2.33 -14.36
C LEU A 368 1.56 -3.67 -14.62
N GLU A 369 1.29 -3.97 -15.87
CA GLU A 369 0.70 -5.24 -16.29
C GLU A 369 1.75 -6.10 -16.98
N LEU A 370 1.86 -7.35 -16.54
CA LEU A 370 2.68 -8.38 -17.15
C LEU A 370 1.80 -9.25 -18.04
N PHE A 371 2.16 -9.39 -19.30
CA PHE A 371 1.37 -10.10 -20.29
C PHE A 371 2.26 -10.82 -21.30
N SER A 372 1.64 -11.67 -22.14
CA SER A 372 2.27 -12.22 -23.34
C SER A 372 1.30 -12.13 -24.51
N TRP A 373 1.82 -11.95 -25.71
CA TRP A 373 1.02 -12.05 -26.93
C TRP A 373 0.62 -13.51 -27.18
N THR A 374 -0.64 -13.76 -27.51
CA THR A 374 -1.19 -15.10 -27.74
C THR A 374 -1.82 -15.20 -29.13
N ASN A 375 -1.88 -16.42 -29.66
CA ASN A 375 -2.63 -16.74 -30.88
C ASN A 375 -3.83 -17.67 -30.58
N ASP A 376 -4.07 -17.99 -29.31
CA ASP A 376 -5.06 -18.99 -28.89
C ASP A 376 -6.32 -18.31 -28.32
N THR A 377 -7.33 -18.22 -29.19
CA THR A 377 -8.70 -17.73 -28.91
C THR A 377 -9.57 -18.73 -28.14
N GLY A 378 -8.99 -19.79 -27.56
CA GLY A 378 -9.75 -20.97 -27.14
C GLY A 378 -9.19 -21.71 -25.94
N GLY A 379 -9.36 -21.16 -24.74
CA GLY A 379 -9.32 -21.90 -23.48
C GLY A 379 -7.93 -22.27 -22.94
N GLY A 380 -7.56 -21.60 -21.84
CA GLY A 380 -6.46 -21.97 -20.95
C GLY A 380 -5.07 -21.66 -21.49
N ALA A 381 -4.77 -20.37 -21.70
CA ALA A 381 -3.40 -19.96 -21.97
C ALA A 381 -2.49 -20.41 -20.81
N SER A 382 -1.40 -21.11 -21.13
CA SER A 382 -0.40 -21.48 -20.12
C SER A 382 0.65 -20.38 -19.97
N PHE A 383 1.05 -20.09 -18.72
CA PHE A 383 2.11 -19.12 -18.45
C PHE A 383 3.38 -19.46 -19.27
N PRO A 384 4.01 -18.48 -19.96
CA PRO A 384 5.15 -18.73 -20.82
C PRO A 384 6.31 -19.43 -20.12
N THR A 385 6.99 -20.34 -20.84
CA THR A 385 8.15 -21.05 -20.30
C THR A 385 9.42 -20.21 -20.32
N SER A 386 9.50 -19.22 -21.21
CA SER A 386 10.60 -18.26 -21.30
C SER A 386 10.12 -16.87 -20.91
N THR A 387 10.98 -16.10 -20.25
CA THR A 387 10.72 -14.68 -19.97
C THR A 387 10.83 -13.81 -21.22
N ASP A 388 11.40 -14.32 -22.31
CA ASP A 388 11.51 -13.59 -23.58
C ASP A 388 10.15 -13.38 -24.25
N ASP A 389 9.16 -14.20 -23.89
CA ASP A 389 7.78 -14.11 -24.37
C ASP A 389 6.92 -13.18 -23.50
N LEU A 390 7.50 -12.61 -22.44
CA LEU A 390 6.82 -11.71 -21.51
C LEU A 390 7.07 -10.25 -21.84
N TYR A 391 6.02 -9.46 -21.67
CA TYR A 391 5.98 -8.04 -21.91
C TYR A 391 5.37 -7.32 -20.72
N VAL A 392 5.73 -6.05 -20.56
CA VAL A 392 5.22 -5.16 -19.53
C VAL A 392 4.68 -3.90 -20.19
N ARG A 393 3.56 -3.41 -19.67
CA ARG A 393 3.00 -2.11 -20.02
C ARG A 393 2.66 -1.31 -18.78
N PHE A 394 2.74 0.02 -18.90
CA PHE A 394 2.47 0.94 -17.80
C PHE A 394 1.23 1.77 -18.08
N TRP A 395 0.34 1.83 -17.09
CA TRP A 395 -0.86 2.64 -17.12
C TRP A 395 -0.88 3.62 -15.95
N PHE A 396 -1.51 4.77 -16.18
CA PHE A 396 -1.79 5.74 -15.14
C PHE A 396 -3.25 6.20 -15.25
N ARG A 397 -3.93 6.26 -14.10
CA ARG A 397 -5.25 6.88 -13.94
C ARG A 397 -5.16 7.93 -12.85
N ASN A 398 -5.47 9.17 -13.19
CA ASN A 398 -5.29 10.30 -12.29
C ASN A 398 -6.55 10.60 -11.47
N GLY A 399 -6.81 9.77 -10.46
CA GLY A 399 -7.94 9.91 -9.55
C GLY A 399 -9.18 9.13 -9.99
N THR A 400 -10.28 9.30 -9.26
CA THR A 400 -11.49 8.47 -9.42
C THR A 400 -12.72 9.22 -9.91
N GLN A 401 -12.61 10.53 -10.15
CA GLN A 401 -13.73 11.35 -10.63
C GLN A 401 -14.10 10.99 -12.07
N ASP A 402 -15.39 11.07 -12.39
CA ASP A 402 -15.93 10.76 -13.72
C ASP A 402 -15.21 11.60 -14.79
N SER A 403 -14.45 10.91 -15.63
CA SER A 403 -13.74 11.47 -16.76
C SER A 403 -14.53 11.12 -18.02
N ASN A 404 -15.06 12.11 -18.71
CA ASN A 404 -15.47 11.93 -20.11
C ASN A 404 -14.22 11.55 -20.94
N GLU A 405 -14.39 10.87 -22.07
CA GLU A 405 -13.29 10.29 -22.89
C GLU A 405 -12.16 11.28 -23.23
N TYR A 406 -12.46 12.58 -23.24
CA TYR A 406 -11.52 13.68 -23.51
C TYR A 406 -10.69 14.15 -22.30
N ASP A 407 -10.98 13.66 -21.09
CA ASP A 407 -10.31 14.06 -19.84
C ASP A 407 -9.03 13.25 -19.58
N ASN A 408 -7.99 13.92 -19.09
CA ASN A 408 -6.69 13.32 -18.74
C ASN A 408 -6.74 12.44 -17.48
N ARG A 409 -7.91 12.33 -16.84
CA ARG A 409 -8.19 11.42 -15.72
C ARG A 409 -8.58 10.00 -16.15
N VAL A 410 -8.74 9.76 -17.45
CA VAL A 410 -8.96 8.43 -18.03
C VAL A 410 -7.75 7.52 -17.75
N PHE A 411 -8.00 6.23 -17.51
CA PHE A 411 -6.96 5.20 -17.42
C PHE A 411 -6.23 5.07 -18.76
N ARG A 412 -4.97 5.50 -18.82
CA ARG A 412 -4.21 5.65 -20.07
C ARG A 412 -2.85 4.98 -19.99
N GLN A 413 -2.42 4.41 -21.11
CA GLN A 413 -1.10 3.80 -21.24
C GLN A 413 -0.05 4.87 -21.52
N TYR A 414 1.14 4.73 -20.91
CA TYR A 414 2.28 5.60 -21.13
C TYR A 414 3.55 4.77 -21.30
N GLY A 415 4.48 5.24 -22.14
CA GLY A 415 5.81 4.62 -22.30
C GLY A 415 6.73 5.01 -21.14
N LEU A 416 7.28 4.03 -20.42
CA LEU A 416 8.32 4.26 -19.42
C LEU A 416 9.68 4.54 -20.07
N PHE A 417 10.61 5.10 -19.28
CA PHE A 417 11.99 5.40 -19.68
C PHE A 417 12.07 6.29 -20.93
N ASN A 418 11.27 7.35 -20.95
CA ASN A 418 11.15 8.29 -22.06
C ASN A 418 10.78 7.61 -23.40
N ARG A 419 10.11 6.46 -23.42
CA ARG A 419 9.69 5.81 -24.68
C ARG A 419 8.50 6.54 -25.31
N GLY A 420 8.47 6.55 -26.65
CA GLY A 420 7.41 7.20 -27.41
C GLY A 420 6.11 6.38 -27.46
N PRO A 421 5.00 6.96 -27.95
CA PRO A 421 3.69 6.29 -28.03
C PRO A 421 3.65 4.99 -28.84
N SER A 422 4.61 4.77 -29.74
CA SER A 422 4.72 3.53 -30.53
C SER A 422 5.51 2.42 -29.82
N GLN A 423 5.96 2.64 -28.59
CA GLN A 423 6.83 1.75 -27.81
C GLN A 423 6.38 1.67 -26.34
N MET A 424 5.06 1.72 -26.11
CA MET A 424 4.47 1.69 -24.77
C MET A 424 4.51 0.29 -24.13
N ASP A 425 4.47 -0.75 -24.95
CA ASP A 425 4.74 -2.13 -24.54
C ASP A 425 6.26 -2.39 -24.66
N MET A 426 6.82 -3.08 -23.67
CA MET A 426 8.24 -3.45 -23.68
C MET A 426 8.44 -4.89 -23.24
N SER A 427 9.49 -5.54 -23.75
CA SER A 427 9.81 -6.89 -23.29
C SER A 427 10.25 -6.86 -21.82
N TRP A 428 10.03 -7.96 -21.11
CA TRP A 428 10.45 -8.12 -19.72
C TRP A 428 11.91 -7.75 -19.50
N ALA A 429 12.80 -8.22 -20.40
CA ALA A 429 14.23 -7.95 -20.31
C ALA A 429 14.61 -6.47 -20.46
N GLU A 430 13.86 -5.70 -21.26
CA GLU A 430 14.05 -4.26 -21.36
C GLU A 430 13.51 -3.53 -20.14
N PHE A 431 12.32 -3.91 -19.68
CA PHE A 431 11.71 -3.37 -18.47
C PHE A 431 12.61 -3.56 -17.25
N GLU A 432 13.03 -4.80 -16.99
CA GLU A 432 13.87 -5.15 -15.84
C GLU A 432 15.18 -4.35 -15.85
N ARG A 433 15.82 -4.23 -17.01
CA ARG A 433 17.05 -3.42 -17.16
C ARG A 433 16.79 -1.93 -16.91
N GLY A 434 15.68 -1.39 -17.39
CA GLY A 434 15.28 -0.02 -17.13
C GLY A 434 15.04 0.23 -15.64
N MET A 435 14.32 -0.67 -14.97
CA MET A 435 14.06 -0.60 -13.54
C MET A 435 15.34 -0.66 -12.72
N TYR A 436 16.30 -1.54 -13.05
CA TYR A 436 17.60 -1.60 -12.36
C TYR A 436 18.43 -0.31 -12.47
N ARG A 437 18.18 0.53 -13.49
CA ARG A 437 18.84 1.84 -13.61
C ARG A 437 18.22 2.89 -12.72
N ILE A 438 17.01 2.70 -12.22
CA ILE A 438 16.31 3.72 -11.42
C ILE A 438 15.98 3.25 -10.00
N LEU A 439 16.11 1.97 -9.68
CA LEU A 439 15.82 1.48 -8.34
C LEU A 439 17.02 1.61 -7.41
N LEU A 440 16.77 1.88 -6.13
CA LEU A 440 17.79 1.77 -5.09
C LEU A 440 17.85 0.31 -4.61
N PRO A 441 19.00 -0.38 -4.66
CA PRO A 441 19.02 -1.84 -4.68
C PRO A 441 18.87 -2.51 -3.32
N SER A 442 19.14 -1.80 -2.22
CA SER A 442 19.00 -2.39 -0.89
C SER A 442 18.48 -1.40 0.14
N MET A 443 17.85 -1.95 1.18
CA MET A 443 17.40 -1.16 2.32
C MET A 443 18.57 -0.53 3.11
N GLY A 444 19.74 -1.16 3.07
CA GLY A 444 20.97 -0.60 3.63
C GLY A 444 21.40 0.68 2.92
N ASP A 445 21.28 0.70 1.58
CA ASP A 445 21.56 1.91 0.80
C ASP A 445 20.58 3.02 1.14
N TRP A 446 19.29 2.71 1.30
CA TRP A 446 18.30 3.68 1.78
C TRP A 446 18.68 4.25 3.15
N CYS A 447 18.98 3.38 4.13
CA CYS A 447 19.38 3.80 5.48
C CYS A 447 20.59 4.75 5.46
N LEU A 448 21.60 4.44 4.64
CA LEU A 448 22.82 5.23 4.53
C LEU A 448 22.60 6.55 3.78
N GLN A 449 21.87 6.54 2.66
CA GLN A 449 21.56 7.75 1.90
C GLN A 449 20.69 8.71 2.70
N CYS A 450 19.70 8.19 3.43
CA CYS A 450 18.82 9.01 4.24
C CYS A 450 19.46 9.52 5.53
N GLY A 451 20.51 8.86 6.03
CA GLY A 451 20.95 9.03 7.41
C GLY A 451 19.85 8.64 8.39
N ALA A 452 19.07 7.59 8.07
CA ALA A 452 17.88 7.23 8.80
C ALA A 452 18.19 6.59 10.16
N HIS A 453 17.29 6.80 11.13
CA HIS A 453 17.41 6.29 12.50
C HIS A 453 16.33 5.26 12.87
N ASN A 454 15.61 4.73 11.86
CA ASN A 454 14.65 3.65 12.05
C ASN A 454 15.34 2.43 12.69
N VAL A 455 14.59 1.66 13.48
CA VAL A 455 15.17 0.55 14.29
C VAL A 455 15.93 -0.45 13.42
N PHE A 456 15.43 -0.75 12.23
CA PHE A 456 16.08 -1.65 11.28
C PHE A 456 17.38 -1.08 10.69
N CYS A 457 17.57 0.25 10.66
CA CYS A 457 18.80 0.89 10.15
C CYS A 457 20.00 0.76 11.10
N SER A 458 19.78 0.29 12.34
CA SER A 458 20.87 0.09 13.33
C SER A 458 21.97 -0.85 12.85
N ALA A 459 21.67 -1.80 11.96
CA ALA A 459 22.66 -2.70 11.37
C ALA A 459 23.64 -2.01 10.41
N TRP A 460 23.25 -0.85 9.84
CA TRP A 460 24.04 -0.10 8.86
C TRP A 460 24.62 1.20 9.44
N ASN A 461 23.99 1.77 10.47
CA ASN A 461 24.48 2.96 11.13
C ASN A 461 25.49 2.60 12.25
N SER A 462 26.77 2.79 11.96
CA SER A 462 27.88 2.55 12.89
C SER A 462 27.77 3.32 14.21
N SER A 463 27.09 4.48 14.23
CA SER A 463 26.86 5.27 15.45
C SER A 463 25.73 4.74 16.36
N LEU A 464 24.86 3.88 15.82
CA LEU A 464 23.77 3.20 16.56
C LEU A 464 24.12 1.73 16.88
N SER A 465 25.24 1.23 16.36
CA SER A 465 25.77 -0.05 16.80
C SER A 465 26.14 0.07 18.28
N VAL A 466 25.33 -0.52 19.15
CA VAL A 466 25.74 -0.77 20.52
C VAL A 466 26.92 -1.73 20.40
N ALA A 467 28.12 -1.17 20.42
CA ALA A 467 29.34 -1.89 20.67
C ALA A 467 29.14 -2.59 22.02
N SER A 468 28.63 -3.81 21.98
CA SER A 468 28.72 -4.75 23.08
C SER A 468 30.20 -4.81 23.39
N THR A 469 30.58 -4.14 24.47
CA THR A 469 31.93 -4.01 24.98
C THR A 469 32.29 -5.37 25.58
N ALA A 470 32.48 -6.37 24.72
CA ALA A 470 33.18 -7.59 25.08
C ALA A 470 34.66 -7.31 24.86
N THR A 471 35.31 -6.86 25.94
CA THR A 471 36.77 -6.75 26.04
C THR A 471 37.39 -8.11 25.70
N ALA A 472 37.93 -8.25 24.49
CA ALA A 472 38.88 -9.30 24.15
C ALA A 472 40.20 -8.63 23.80
N THR A 473 41.08 -8.58 24.80
CA THR A 473 42.48 -8.23 24.66
C THR A 473 43.21 -9.21 23.75
N THR A 474 43.71 -8.75 22.59
CA THR A 474 44.96 -9.26 21.98
C THR A 474 45.57 -8.23 21.01
N THR A 475 46.71 -7.68 21.45
CA THR A 475 47.88 -7.14 20.72
C THR A 475 47.90 -7.03 19.18
N SER A 476 48.05 -5.78 18.73
CA SER A 476 48.84 -5.23 17.60
C SER A 476 49.25 -6.11 16.40
N SER A 477 48.77 -5.73 15.21
CA SER A 477 49.64 -5.40 14.06
C SER A 477 48.89 -4.58 13.00
N SER A 478 49.56 -3.55 12.50
CA SER A 478 49.21 -2.66 11.41
C SER A 478 48.78 -3.35 10.11
N GLY A 479 47.71 -2.84 9.50
CA GLY A 479 47.32 -3.15 8.13
C GLY A 479 45.83 -2.94 7.96
N SER A 480 45.42 -1.87 7.28
CA SER A 480 44.05 -1.68 6.83
C SER A 480 43.68 -2.74 5.78
N PRO A 481 42.51 -3.38 5.91
CA PRO A 481 41.75 -3.75 4.74
C PRO A 481 40.36 -3.11 4.82
N SER A 482 40.00 -2.45 3.72
CA SER A 482 38.64 -2.12 3.36
C SER A 482 37.75 -3.36 3.49
N LEU A 483 36.91 -3.38 4.53
CA LEU A 483 35.83 -4.37 4.64
C LEU A 483 34.74 -3.99 3.64
N ARG A 484 34.90 -4.42 2.40
CA ARG A 484 33.78 -4.57 1.46
C ARG A 484 32.95 -5.73 1.98
N LEU A 485 31.90 -5.44 2.75
CA LEU A 485 30.84 -6.39 2.98
C LEU A 485 30.06 -6.50 1.66
N ALA A 486 30.14 -7.67 1.02
CA ALA A 486 29.31 -8.02 -0.11
C ALA A 486 27.82 -7.93 0.29
N PRO A 487 26.90 -7.60 -0.64
CA PRO A 487 25.50 -7.44 -0.30
C PRO A 487 24.94 -8.78 0.19
N ALA A 488 24.50 -8.79 1.45
CA ALA A 488 23.67 -9.84 2.01
C ALA A 488 22.23 -9.67 1.51
N VAL A 489 22.03 -9.90 0.22
CA VAL A 489 20.72 -10.19 -0.41
C VAL A 489 20.94 -11.34 -1.41
N ALA A 490 21.42 -12.48 -0.89
CA ALA A 490 21.50 -13.76 -1.60
C ALA A 490 21.49 -14.99 -0.65
N GLY A 491 21.33 -14.77 0.66
CA GLY A 491 21.57 -15.79 1.68
C GLY A 491 20.49 -16.87 1.82
N VAL A 492 19.26 -16.61 1.33
CA VAL A 492 18.18 -17.61 1.38
C VAL A 492 18.22 -18.51 0.15
N ILE A 493 18.52 -17.95 -1.02
CA ILE A 493 18.54 -18.67 -2.31
C ILE A 493 19.73 -19.62 -2.37
N GLY A 494 20.91 -19.19 -1.90
CA GLY A 494 22.08 -20.08 -1.80
C GLY A 494 21.86 -21.23 -0.80
N ALA A 495 21.17 -20.99 0.32
CA ALA A 495 20.93 -22.00 1.34
C ALA A 495 19.93 -23.08 0.89
N VAL A 496 18.86 -22.70 0.20
CA VAL A 496 17.86 -23.67 -0.32
C VAL A 496 18.46 -24.53 -1.43
N VAL A 497 19.18 -23.93 -2.38
CA VAL A 497 19.84 -24.68 -3.46
C VAL A 497 20.94 -25.58 -2.90
N ALA A 498 21.74 -25.10 -1.95
CA ALA A 498 22.75 -25.93 -1.29
C ALA A 498 22.12 -27.11 -0.52
N LEU A 499 20.99 -26.92 0.15
CA LEU A 499 20.27 -28.01 0.83
C LEU A 499 19.67 -29.02 -0.13
N VAL A 500 19.15 -28.60 -1.28
CA VAL A 500 18.64 -29.50 -2.33
C VAL A 500 19.78 -30.30 -2.94
N VAL A 501 20.89 -29.65 -3.29
CA VAL A 501 22.08 -30.33 -3.85
C VAL A 501 22.69 -31.29 -2.82
N ALA A 502 22.82 -30.88 -1.56
CA ALA A 502 23.30 -31.74 -0.48
C ALA A 502 22.35 -32.92 -0.25
N GLY A 503 21.03 -32.70 -0.31
CA GLY A 503 20.03 -33.76 -0.23
C GLY A 503 20.16 -34.79 -1.35
N LEU A 504 20.33 -34.33 -2.59
CA LEU A 504 20.51 -35.19 -3.77
C LEU A 504 21.81 -36.02 -3.68
N ILE A 505 22.91 -35.40 -3.26
CA ILE A 505 24.19 -36.09 -3.04
C ILE A 505 24.03 -37.13 -1.93
N PHE A 506 23.37 -36.79 -0.83
CA PHE A 506 23.15 -37.71 0.29
C PHE A 506 22.29 -38.91 -0.12
N THR A 507 21.24 -38.72 -0.93
CA THR A 507 20.45 -39.82 -1.48
C THR A 507 21.24 -40.70 -2.45
N ALA A 508 22.10 -40.11 -3.29
CA ALA A 508 22.94 -40.88 -4.22
C ALA A 508 23.96 -41.75 -3.47
N VAL A 509 24.56 -41.22 -2.40
CA VAL A 509 25.47 -41.97 -1.53
C VAL A 509 24.74 -43.09 -0.78
N MET A 510 23.50 -42.88 -0.30
CA MET A 510 22.72 -43.96 0.31
C MET A 510 22.37 -45.08 -0.68
N LEU A 511 21.99 -44.73 -1.91
CA LEU A 511 21.63 -45.69 -2.96
C LEU A 511 22.83 -46.50 -3.47
N LEU A 512 23.98 -45.86 -3.69
CA LEU A 512 25.18 -46.52 -4.22
C LEU A 512 26.06 -47.15 -3.12
N GLY A 513 26.03 -46.59 -1.91
CA GLY A 513 26.84 -47.03 -0.76
C GLY A 513 26.17 -48.06 0.15
N GLY A 514 24.90 -48.43 -0.10
CA GLY A 514 24.20 -49.49 0.63
C GLY A 514 23.87 -49.18 2.10
N VAL A 515 23.95 -47.91 2.51
CA VAL A 515 23.67 -47.50 3.90
C VAL A 515 22.16 -47.33 4.10
N ARG A 516 21.58 -48.01 5.09
CA ARG A 516 20.16 -47.89 5.45
C ARG A 516 20.03 -47.24 6.82
N LEU A 517 19.19 -46.21 6.93
CA LEU A 517 18.81 -45.64 8.24
C LEU A 517 17.76 -46.55 8.89
N ARG A 518 18.08 -47.08 10.07
CA ARG A 518 17.13 -47.80 10.92
C ARG A 518 16.52 -46.83 11.92
N ARG A 519 15.22 -46.58 11.81
CA ARG A 519 14.45 -45.87 12.84
C ARG A 519 14.52 -46.68 14.14
N VAL A 520 15.13 -46.13 15.17
CA VAL A 520 15.04 -46.67 16.53
C VAL A 520 13.73 -46.17 17.12
N GLU A 521 12.71 -47.02 17.17
CA GLU A 521 11.51 -46.75 17.95
C GLU A 521 11.89 -46.67 19.43
N LYS A 522 11.80 -45.47 20.01
CA LYS A 522 11.84 -45.31 21.46
C LYS A 522 10.48 -45.70 22.00
N ASN A 523 10.37 -46.91 22.54
CA ASN A 523 9.21 -47.33 23.33
C ASN A 523 8.94 -46.30 24.44
N HIS A 524 7.69 -45.86 24.53
CA HIS A 524 7.18 -45.06 25.64
C HIS A 524 7.43 -45.83 26.95
N LYS A 525 8.25 -45.27 27.83
CA LYS A 525 8.29 -45.71 29.22
C LYS A 525 7.07 -45.10 29.93
N SER A 526 6.19 -45.96 30.41
CA SER A 526 5.15 -45.62 31.38
C SER A 526 5.83 -45.26 32.71
N ASP A 527 5.87 -43.97 33.05
CA ASP A 527 6.22 -43.53 34.40
C ASP A 527 4.96 -43.59 35.28
N LEU A 528 4.72 -44.79 35.81
CA LEU A 528 3.88 -45.02 36.99
C LEU A 528 4.71 -45.83 37.99
N GLY A 529 4.99 -45.20 39.13
CA GLY A 529 5.71 -45.78 40.28
C GLY A 529 6.86 -44.85 40.68
N GLY A 530 6.70 -43.88 41.57
CA GLY A 530 5.93 -43.89 42.80
C GLY A 530 6.92 -43.77 43.95
N PHE A 531 6.79 -42.72 44.78
CA PHE A 531 7.23 -42.77 46.16
C PHE A 531 6.45 -41.74 46.99
N LYS A 532 5.54 -42.27 47.83
CA LYS A 532 4.77 -41.65 48.93
C LYS A 532 3.75 -40.58 48.51
N GLY A 533 2.48 -40.62 48.88
CA GLY A 533 1.69 -41.45 49.78
C GLY A 533 0.30 -40.81 49.79
N SER A 534 -0.75 -41.61 49.91
CA SER A 534 -2.16 -41.27 49.71
C SER A 534 -2.67 -40.11 50.59
N GLN A 535 -2.67 -38.88 50.08
CA GLN A 535 -3.58 -37.79 50.44
C GLN A 535 -3.28 -36.59 49.52
N LYS A 536 -4.02 -36.46 48.42
CA LYS A 536 -4.04 -35.24 47.59
C LYS A 536 -5.50 -34.76 47.51
N LEU A 537 -5.74 -33.52 47.89
CA LEU A 537 -7.03 -32.83 47.75
C LEU A 537 -7.12 -32.23 46.34
N ALA A 538 -8.34 -32.05 45.82
CA ALA A 538 -8.61 -31.61 44.45
C ALA A 538 -8.21 -30.15 44.12
N SER A 539 -7.40 -29.49 44.96
CA SER A 539 -6.94 -28.11 44.78
C SER A 539 -5.44 -27.96 44.49
N ASP A 540 -4.67 -29.05 44.45
CA ASP A 540 -3.23 -28.97 44.23
C ASP A 540 -2.88 -28.89 42.73
N ARG A 541 -2.60 -27.67 42.27
CA ARG A 541 -2.11 -27.38 40.92
C ARG A 541 -0.59 -27.64 40.87
N ASP A 542 -0.17 -28.64 40.09
CA ASP A 542 1.25 -28.97 39.90
C ASP A 542 1.96 -27.85 39.10
N LEU A 543 2.96 -27.20 39.70
CA LEU A 543 3.85 -26.24 39.03
C LEU A 543 5.08 -26.97 38.47
N THR A 544 5.17 -27.07 37.15
CA THR A 544 6.39 -27.51 36.47
C THR A 544 7.39 -26.36 36.37
N VAL A 545 8.44 -26.38 37.18
CA VAL A 545 9.58 -25.45 37.06
C VAL A 545 10.55 -26.00 36.00
N PRO A 546 10.92 -25.23 34.95
CA PRO A 546 11.97 -25.62 34.03
C PRO A 546 13.33 -25.61 34.76
N LYS A 547 14.09 -26.70 34.66
CA LYS A 547 15.48 -26.75 35.14
C LYS A 547 16.38 -25.90 34.23
N GLY A 548 16.87 -24.79 34.76
CA GLY A 548 18.02 -24.04 34.21
C GLY A 548 17.76 -22.56 34.01
N GLY A 549 17.97 -21.74 35.05
CA GLY A 549 17.95 -20.28 34.96
C GLY A 549 17.99 -19.64 36.34
N ALA A 550 19.11 -18.99 36.66
CA ALA A 550 19.43 -18.45 37.98
C ALA A 550 18.48 -17.32 38.42
N ILE A 551 18.09 -17.33 39.70
CA ILE A 551 17.53 -16.18 40.41
C ILE A 551 18.69 -15.46 41.08
N GLY A 552 18.89 -14.19 40.75
CA GLY A 552 19.86 -13.31 41.38
C GLY A 552 19.59 -11.85 41.02
N ALA A 553 18.45 -11.31 41.45
CA ALA A 553 18.22 -9.87 41.46
C ALA A 553 18.63 -9.33 42.84
N THR A 554 19.79 -8.69 42.92
CA THR A 554 20.20 -7.88 44.07
C THR A 554 19.58 -6.49 43.94
N VAL A 555 18.79 -6.10 44.93
CA VAL A 555 18.31 -4.72 45.11
C VAL A 555 19.33 -4.00 45.99
N GLU A 556 20.10 -3.07 45.42
CA GLU A 556 20.75 -2.03 46.21
C GLU A 556 19.70 -0.96 46.58
N ARG A 557 19.51 -0.76 47.89
CA ARG A 557 18.78 0.38 48.43
C ARG A 557 19.75 1.56 48.50
N SER A 558 19.37 2.70 47.92
CA SER A 558 19.88 4.01 48.30
C SER A 558 18.74 4.85 48.86
N ASP A 559 18.95 5.39 50.06
CA ASP A 559 18.03 6.24 50.79
C ASP A 559 18.10 7.68 50.26
N ALA A 560 17.04 8.15 49.60
CA ALA A 560 16.58 9.55 49.60
C ALA A 560 15.27 9.69 48.77
N SER A 561 14.13 9.76 49.45
CA SER A 561 12.88 10.39 48.96
C SER A 561 12.83 11.85 49.45
N PRO A 562 11.96 12.77 48.95
CA PRO A 562 10.57 12.55 48.47
C PRO A 562 10.24 13.36 47.18
N THR A 563 9.11 13.25 46.45
CA THR A 563 7.68 13.01 46.73
C THR A 563 6.91 12.56 45.47
N ASN A 564 5.94 11.67 45.69
CA ASN A 564 4.65 11.44 44.98
C ASN A 564 4.60 10.73 43.60
N GLN A 565 4.20 9.45 43.68
CA GLN A 565 3.64 8.61 42.62
C GLN A 565 2.11 8.74 42.57
N MET A 566 1.52 8.76 41.36
CA MET A 566 0.14 8.30 41.12
C MET A 566 0.20 7.14 40.13
N GLY A 567 -0.46 6.04 40.51
CA GLY A 567 -0.41 4.76 39.83
C GLY A 567 -1.42 4.64 38.69
N HIS A 568 -1.06 3.78 37.72
CA HIS A 568 -1.94 3.31 36.67
C HIS A 568 -2.77 2.12 37.15
N GLU A 569 -4.08 2.26 37.09
CA GLU A 569 -5.06 1.19 37.33
C GLU A 569 -5.22 0.35 36.05
N ARG A 570 -5.03 -0.97 36.18
CA ARG A 570 -5.42 -1.96 35.17
C ARG A 570 -6.75 -2.57 35.60
N VAL A 571 -7.79 -2.25 34.84
CA VAL A 571 -9.11 -2.90 34.91
C VAL A 571 -9.02 -4.34 34.41
N GLY A 572 -9.51 -5.27 35.22
CA GLY A 572 -9.69 -6.68 34.90
C GLY A 572 -10.98 -7.19 35.54
N SER A 573 -11.96 -7.49 34.70
CA SER A 573 -13.30 -8.01 35.02
C SER A 573 -13.24 -9.36 35.73
N TRP A 574 -14.03 -9.56 36.79
CA TRP A 574 -14.64 -10.85 37.14
C TRP A 574 -15.98 -10.61 37.83
N GLU A 575 -17.07 -10.66 37.06
CA GLU A 575 -18.43 -10.69 37.59
C GLU A 575 -18.69 -12.02 38.30
N MET A 576 -19.23 -11.92 39.51
CA MET A 576 -19.67 -13.02 40.35
C MET A 576 -21.20 -13.13 40.21
N LYS A 577 -21.71 -14.22 39.61
CA LYS A 577 -23.13 -14.61 39.73
C LYS A 577 -23.21 -15.91 40.52
N GLN A 578 -23.77 -15.79 41.73
CA GLN A 578 -24.20 -16.91 42.57
C GLN A 578 -25.36 -17.65 41.91
N ALA A 579 -25.27 -18.98 41.92
CA ALA A 579 -26.39 -19.87 41.63
C ALA A 579 -26.74 -20.61 42.92
N ASP A 580 -27.88 -20.25 43.52
CA ASP A 580 -28.56 -21.09 44.51
C ASP A 580 -29.74 -21.77 43.82
N SER A 581 -29.89 -23.07 44.08
CA SER A 581 -30.99 -23.89 43.60
C SER A 581 -31.69 -24.58 44.77
N ALA A 582 -33.00 -24.35 44.94
CA ALA A 582 -33.91 -25.22 45.68
C ALA A 582 -35.41 -24.94 45.40
N GLN A 583 -36.03 -25.86 44.65
CA GLN A 583 -37.34 -26.53 44.85
C GLN A 583 -38.70 -25.76 45.03
N ARG A 584 -39.57 -25.99 44.02
CA ARG A 584 -40.97 -26.54 44.04
C ARG A 584 -42.06 -25.92 44.94
N MET A 585 -43.15 -25.38 44.34
CA MET A 585 -44.51 -25.99 44.25
C MET A 585 -45.60 -25.02 43.69
N ASP A 586 -46.44 -25.59 42.81
CA ASP A 586 -47.88 -25.42 42.53
C ASP A 586 -48.58 -24.11 42.06
N ALA A 587 -49.20 -24.27 40.88
CA ALA A 587 -50.60 -24.03 40.49
C ALA A 587 -51.20 -22.61 40.24
N GLU A 588 -51.80 -22.54 39.03
CA GLU A 588 -52.98 -21.75 38.60
C GLU A 588 -52.93 -20.22 38.55
N ALA A 589 -52.84 -19.67 37.32
CA ALA A 589 -53.93 -18.93 36.66
C ALA A 589 -53.43 -18.21 35.39
N MET A 590 -54.04 -18.55 34.25
CA MET A 590 -54.06 -17.77 33.00
C MET A 590 -54.98 -16.52 33.17
N PRO A 591 -55.00 -15.49 32.28
CA PRO A 591 -54.89 -15.64 30.82
C PRO A 591 -54.22 -14.51 30.02
N THR A 592 -54.22 -14.70 28.68
CA THR A 592 -54.13 -13.73 27.57
C THR A 592 -52.77 -13.12 27.22
N SER A 593 -52.45 -12.75 25.98
CA SER A 593 -52.75 -13.16 24.59
C SER A 593 -52.02 -12.15 23.68
N ARG A 594 -51.60 -12.58 22.48
CA ARG A 594 -51.18 -11.80 21.28
C ARG A 594 -49.74 -11.25 21.29
N ARG A 595 -48.84 -11.72 20.42
CA ARG A 595 -48.68 -11.51 18.95
C ARG A 595 -48.18 -10.09 18.58
N SER A 596 -46.95 -10.08 18.05
CA SER A 596 -46.40 -9.32 16.91
C SER A 596 -47.14 -8.08 16.40
N SER A 597 -46.40 -6.97 16.25
CA SER A 597 -46.61 -5.98 15.19
C SER A 597 -45.27 -5.43 14.72
N MET A 598 -45.04 -5.53 13.41
CA MET A 598 -44.11 -4.71 12.65
C MET A 598 -44.63 -3.26 12.58
N GLU A 599 -43.75 -2.41 12.06
CA GLU A 599 -43.98 -1.15 11.31
C GLU A 599 -43.54 0.17 11.98
N ASP A 600 -42.55 0.74 11.30
CA ASP A 600 -42.38 2.14 10.87
C ASP A 600 -41.48 3.10 11.66
N ASP A 601 -40.32 3.33 11.03
CA ASP A 601 -39.72 4.62 10.68
C ASP A 601 -39.84 5.78 11.68
N GLU A 602 -38.68 6.23 12.21
CA GLU A 602 -38.45 7.66 12.33
C GLU A 602 -36.94 8.00 12.22
N ARG A 603 -36.61 8.68 11.12
CA ARG A 603 -35.31 9.33 10.87
C ARG A 603 -35.03 10.36 11.96
N VAL A 604 -33.94 10.17 12.70
CA VAL A 604 -33.48 11.12 13.73
C VAL A 604 -32.94 12.39 13.04
N ASN A 605 -33.63 13.51 13.25
CA ASN A 605 -33.19 14.84 12.82
C ASN A 605 -32.12 15.39 13.80
N PRO A 606 -30.89 15.71 13.36
CA PRO A 606 -29.79 16.10 14.24
C PRO A 606 -29.85 17.55 14.76
N PHE A 607 -30.89 18.33 14.44
CA PHE A 607 -31.00 19.75 14.82
C PHE A 607 -32.12 20.05 15.83
N ARG A 608 -32.46 19.12 16.72
CA ARG A 608 -33.47 19.37 17.76
C ARG A 608 -32.83 19.98 19.01
N ASP A 609 -33.40 21.06 19.53
CA ASP A 609 -32.97 21.70 20.79
C ASP A 609 -33.03 20.73 21.98
N PRO A 610 -32.10 20.83 22.95
CA PRO A 610 -32.03 19.91 24.08
C PRO A 610 -33.25 20.07 25.01
N VAL A 611 -33.77 18.93 25.48
CA VAL A 611 -34.93 18.84 26.38
C VAL A 611 -34.58 19.48 27.74
N ARG A 612 -35.38 20.45 28.19
CA ARG A 612 -35.27 21.04 29.53
C ARG A 612 -35.82 20.07 30.58
N ALA A 613 -35.12 19.96 31.71
CA ALA A 613 -35.57 19.18 32.87
C ALA A 613 -36.86 19.76 33.46
N ASP A 614 -37.84 18.88 33.73
CA ASP A 614 -39.10 19.21 34.40
C ASP A 614 -38.87 19.16 35.92
N GLU A 615 -38.83 20.33 36.56
CA GLU A 615 -38.84 20.44 38.02
C GLU A 615 -40.30 20.51 38.51
N ARG A 616 -40.78 19.41 39.10
CA ARG A 616 -41.94 19.45 39.99
C ARG A 616 -41.66 18.68 41.29
N VAL A 617 -42.01 19.38 42.37
CA VAL A 617 -41.87 19.08 43.81
C VAL A 617 -42.60 17.82 44.23
#